data_AF-A0A5K1ITX9-F1
#
_entry.id   AF-A0A5K1ITX9-F1
#
_cell.length_a   1.000
_cell.length_b   1.000
_cell.length_c   1.000
_cell.angle_alpha   90.00
_cell.angle_beta   90.00
_cell.angle_gamma   90.00
#
_symmetry.space_group_name_H-M   'P 1'
#
loop_
_entity.id
_entity.type
_entity.pdbx_description
1 polymer ?
#
loop_
_entity_poly.entity_id
_entity_poly.type
_entity_poly.pdbx_seq_one_letter_code
_entity_poly.pdbx_strand_id
1 'polypeptide(L)'
;MTSLRRALQAFGYLSFVGGADLLITIVVLCINEQPSYPGLCLLALTAFCAFVLGGNSIGVVRGERPAIKLLPQIIIALLVNVADIAVALTLDQAVVAALANALICLGVAATAHLVNREQMGTRS
;
A
#
# COMPACT_ATOMS: atom_id res chain seq x y z
N MET A 1 23.26 5.13 -1.87
CA MET A 1 21.91 4.59 -2.19
C MET A 1 21.67 4.78 -3.68
N THR A 2 21.18 3.76 -4.39
CA THR A 2 20.77 3.90 -5.81
C THR A 2 19.51 4.76 -5.92
N SER A 3 19.28 5.35 -7.09
CA SER A 3 18.06 6.14 -7.39
C SER A 3 16.79 5.31 -7.13
N LEU A 4 16.81 4.02 -7.46
CA LEU A 4 15.69 3.09 -7.23
C LEU A 4 15.38 2.85 -5.75
N ARG A 5 16.41 2.77 -4.88
CA ARG A 5 16.18 2.66 -3.43
C ARG A 5 15.58 3.93 -2.85
N ARG A 6 15.96 5.12 -3.35
CA ARG A 6 15.33 6.39 -2.96
C ARG A 6 13.86 6.44 -3.41
N ALA A 7 13.56 5.97 -4.62
CA ALA A 7 12.18 5.88 -5.11
C ALA A 7 11.34 4.92 -4.25
N LEU A 8 11.85 3.72 -3.95
CA LEU A 8 11.18 2.77 -3.07
C LEU A 8 10.95 3.35 -1.66
N GLN A 9 11.90 4.15 -1.16
CA GLN A 9 11.74 4.85 0.11
C GLN A 9 10.61 5.89 0.05
N ALA A 10 10.55 6.69 -1.02
CA ALA A 10 9.50 7.67 -1.21
C ALA A 10 8.12 7.01 -1.32
N PHE A 11 7.99 5.92 -2.09
CA PHE A 11 6.75 5.14 -2.16
C PHE A 11 6.40 4.49 -0.81
N GLY A 12 7.40 4.05 -0.03
CA GLY A 12 7.20 3.57 1.33
C GLY A 12 6.60 4.64 2.24
N TYR A 13 7.10 5.89 2.17
CA TYR A 13 6.50 7.01 2.88
C TYR A 13 5.10 7.37 2.38
N LEU A 14 4.87 7.35 1.07
CA LEU A 14 3.53 7.56 0.50
C LEU A 14 2.55 6.50 0.97
N SER A 15 2.99 5.25 1.13
CA SER A 15 2.18 4.17 1.69
C SER A 15 1.76 4.46 3.14
N PHE A 16 2.63 5.07 3.95
CA PHE A 16 2.25 5.55 5.28
C PHE A 16 1.22 6.69 5.23
N VAL A 17 1.41 7.64 4.32
CA VAL A 17 0.47 8.76 4.13
C VAL A 17 -0.90 8.23 3.68
N GLY A 18 -0.94 7.30 2.72
CA GLY A 18 -2.17 6.65 2.28
C GLY A 18 -2.86 5.85 3.40
N GLY A 19 -2.08 5.12 4.22
CA GLY A 19 -2.62 4.45 5.40
C GLY A 19 -3.24 5.41 6.42
N ALA A 20 -2.61 6.56 6.65
CA ALA A 20 -3.15 7.59 7.55
C ALA A 20 -4.41 8.25 6.99
N ASP A 21 -4.46 8.53 5.69
CA ASP A 21 -5.64 9.07 5.00
C ASP A 21 -6.86 8.13 5.12
N LEU A 22 -6.64 6.81 4.96
CA LEU A 22 -7.69 5.81 5.16
C LEU A 22 -8.18 5.76 6.61
N LEU A 23 -7.29 5.91 7.60
CA LEU A 23 -7.70 5.99 9.01
C LEU A 23 -8.55 7.24 9.29
N ILE A 24 -8.18 8.38 8.72
CA ILE A 24 -8.97 9.61 8.81
C ILE A 24 -10.33 9.39 8.16
N THR A 25 -10.36 8.77 6.97
CA THR A 25 -11.59 8.43 6.26
C THR A 25 -12.51 7.54 7.10
N ILE A 26 -11.97 6.51 7.77
CA ILE A 26 -12.72 5.65 8.70
C ILE A 26 -13.34 6.47 9.83
N VAL A 27 -12.57 7.36 10.46
CA VAL A 27 -13.06 8.21 11.56
C VAL A 27 -14.18 9.14 11.07
N VAL A 28 -13.99 9.77 9.92
CA VAL A 28 -15.01 10.65 9.31
C VAL A 28 -16.28 9.88 8.98
N LEU A 29 -16.17 8.68 8.41
CA LEU A 29 -17.32 7.82 8.12
C LEU A 29 -18.04 7.40 9.40
N CYS A 30 -17.33 7.00 10.44
CA CYS A 30 -17.95 6.63 11.73
C CYS A 30 -18.65 7.80 12.43
N ILE A 31 -18.22 9.05 12.20
CA ILE A 31 -18.82 10.25 12.81
C ILE A 31 -20.04 10.74 12.01
N ASN A 32 -19.94 10.75 10.68
CA ASN A 32 -20.92 11.43 9.81
C ASN A 32 -21.90 10.47 9.13
N GLU A 33 -21.54 9.20 9.00
CA GLU A 33 -22.35 8.18 8.33
C GLU A 33 -22.57 6.96 9.25
N GLN A 34 -23.49 6.07 8.86
CA GLN A 34 -23.56 4.71 9.40
C GLN A 34 -22.92 3.76 8.39
N PRO A 35 -21.57 3.71 8.32
CA PRO A 35 -20.91 2.86 7.35
C PRO A 35 -21.21 1.39 7.62
N SER A 36 -21.30 0.61 6.54
CA SER A 36 -21.46 -0.83 6.66
C SER A 36 -20.24 -1.44 7.36
N TYR A 37 -20.48 -2.36 8.30
CA TYR A 37 -19.42 -3.12 8.97
C TYR A 37 -18.41 -3.79 7.99
N PRO A 38 -18.83 -4.40 6.86
CA PRO A 38 -17.88 -4.94 5.90
C PRO A 38 -17.02 -3.87 5.21
N GLY A 39 -17.57 -2.68 4.88
CA GLY A 39 -16.80 -1.58 4.31
C GLY A 39 -15.75 -1.04 5.28
N LEU A 40 -16.12 -0.86 6.56
CA LEU A 40 -15.19 -0.48 7.62
C LEU A 40 -14.04 -1.50 7.80
N CYS A 41 -14.37 -2.80 7.80
CA CYS A 41 -13.36 -3.85 7.90
C CYS A 41 -12.37 -3.80 6.73
N LEU A 42 -12.85 -3.56 5.52
CA LEU A 42 -12.00 -3.46 4.33
C LEU A 42 -11.09 -2.23 4.39
N LEU A 43 -11.62 -1.04 4.68
CA LEU A 43 -10.81 0.16 4.83
C LEU A 43 -9.72 0.01 5.91
N ALA A 44 -10.07 -0.61 7.04
CA ALA A 44 -9.12 -0.87 8.12
C ALA A 44 -8.03 -1.87 7.68
N LEU A 45 -8.40 -2.90 6.92
CA LEU A 45 -7.46 -3.85 6.34
C LEU A 45 -6.56 -3.19 5.29
N THR A 46 -7.12 -2.33 4.43
CA THR A 46 -6.40 -1.55 3.43
C THR A 46 -5.37 -0.64 4.11
N ALA A 47 -5.77 0.07 5.17
CA ALA A 47 -4.88 0.91 5.97
C ALA A 47 -3.75 0.07 6.59
N PHE A 48 -4.07 -1.06 7.22
CA PHE A 48 -3.08 -1.96 7.80
C PHE A 48 -2.07 -2.45 6.76
N CYS A 49 -2.54 -2.89 5.58
CA CYS A 49 -1.68 -3.29 4.48
C CYS A 49 -0.75 -2.14 4.03
N ALA A 50 -1.26 -0.91 3.96
CA ALA A 50 -0.47 0.26 3.60
C ALA A 50 0.65 0.55 4.62
N PHE A 51 0.37 0.45 5.93
CA PHE A 51 1.39 0.57 6.98
C PHE A 51 2.45 -0.53 6.90
N VAL A 52 2.03 -1.79 6.72
CA VAL A 52 2.94 -2.94 6.58
C VAL A 52 3.82 -2.79 5.34
N LEU A 53 3.24 -2.41 4.21
CA LEU A 53 3.96 -2.18 2.96
C LEU A 53 4.98 -1.04 3.10
N GLY A 54 4.59 0.07 3.73
CA GLY A 54 5.47 1.20 4.01
C GLY A 54 6.67 0.80 4.87
N GLY A 55 6.42 0.10 5.99
CA GLY A 55 7.47 -0.35 6.90
C GLY A 55 8.43 -1.33 6.24
N ASN A 56 7.92 -2.27 5.46
CA ASN A 56 8.74 -3.25 4.75
C ASN A 56 9.54 -2.64 3.61
N SER A 57 8.98 -1.63 2.93
CA SER A 57 9.70 -0.87 1.90
C SER A 57 10.91 -0.15 2.49
N ILE A 58 10.77 0.47 3.66
CA ILE A 58 11.89 1.10 4.38
C ILE A 58 12.91 0.05 4.85
N GLY A 59 12.46 -1.10 5.36
CA GLY A 59 13.35 -2.20 5.75
C GLY A 59 14.19 -2.74 4.59
N VAL A 60 13.62 -2.80 3.38
CA VAL A 60 14.36 -3.19 2.17
C VAL A 60 15.37 -2.12 1.76
N VAL A 61 15.01 -0.83 1.86
CA VAL A 61 15.93 0.28 1.55
C VAL A 61 17.13 0.31 2.50
N ARG A 62 16.92 0.02 3.78
CA ARG A 62 17.96 -0.09 4.82
C ARG A 62 18.82 -1.35 4.70
N GLY A 63 18.44 -2.30 3.85
CA GLY A 63 19.14 -3.58 3.68
C GLY A 63 18.84 -4.61 4.77
N GLU A 64 17.86 -4.35 5.63
CA GLU A 64 17.42 -5.26 6.70
C GLU A 64 16.58 -6.42 6.14
N ARG A 65 15.98 -6.25 4.96
CA ARG A 65 15.12 -7.25 4.30
C ARG A 65 15.43 -7.38 2.81
N PRO A 66 15.35 -8.59 2.23
CA PRO A 66 15.47 -8.78 0.79
C PRO A 66 14.20 -8.31 0.06
N ALA A 67 14.37 -7.67 -1.10
CA ALA A 67 13.27 -7.09 -1.89
C ALA A 67 12.20 -8.13 -2.31
N ILE A 68 12.60 -9.39 -2.52
CA ILE A 68 11.68 -10.48 -2.88
C ILE A 68 10.57 -10.73 -1.84
N LYS A 69 10.81 -10.40 -0.56
CA LYS A 69 9.81 -10.57 0.51
C LYS A 69 8.69 -9.53 0.47
N LEU A 70 8.86 -8.43 -0.27
CA LEU A 70 7.78 -7.45 -0.50
C LEU A 70 6.72 -7.98 -1.46
N LEU A 71 7.08 -8.88 -2.38
CA LEU A 71 6.18 -9.35 -3.44
C LEU A 71 4.84 -9.91 -2.93
N PRO A 72 4.79 -10.86 -1.97
CA PRO A 72 3.52 -11.36 -1.46
C PRO A 72 2.70 -10.27 -0.76
N GLN A 73 3.34 -9.30 -0.11
CA GLN A 73 2.66 -8.21 0.57
C GLN A 73 2.02 -7.22 -0.41
N ILE A 74 2.74 -6.92 -1.50
CA ILE A 74 2.20 -6.12 -2.60
C ILE A 74 0.96 -6.79 -3.19
N ILE A 75 1.00 -8.10 -3.43
CA ILE A 75 -0.13 -8.84 -4.00
C ILE A 75 -1.34 -8.77 -3.05
N ILE A 76 -1.14 -9.02 -1.76
CA ILE A 76 -2.21 -8.91 -0.76
C ILE A 76 -2.75 -7.48 -0.70
N ALA A 77 -1.89 -6.47 -0.66
CA ALA A 77 -2.30 -5.07 -0.63
C ALA A 77 -3.09 -4.67 -1.88
N LEU A 78 -2.71 -5.15 -3.07
CA LEU A 78 -3.46 -4.92 -4.31
C LEU A 78 -4.82 -5.61 -4.29
N LEU A 79 -4.90 -6.87 -3.84
CA LEU A 79 -6.17 -7.59 -3.73
C LEU A 79 -7.13 -6.89 -2.75
N VAL A 80 -6.61 -6.44 -1.61
CA VAL A 80 -7.40 -5.70 -0.61
C VAL A 80 -7.89 -4.38 -1.19
N ASN A 81 -7.04 -3.59 -1.88
CA ASN A 81 -7.48 -2.37 -2.54
C ASN A 81 -8.54 -2.63 -3.62
N VAL A 82 -8.42 -3.71 -4.40
CA VAL A 82 -9.44 -4.07 -5.41
C VAL A 82 -10.77 -4.42 -4.75
N ALA A 83 -10.74 -5.17 -3.64
CA ALA A 83 -11.94 -5.48 -2.87
C ALA A 83 -12.58 -4.22 -2.29
N ASP A 84 -11.77 -3.31 -1.76
CA ASP A 84 -12.21 -2.02 -1.21
C ASP A 84 -12.88 -1.14 -2.29
N ILE A 85 -12.27 -1.05 -3.48
CA ILE A 85 -12.85 -0.38 -4.65
C ILE A 85 -14.19 -1.00 -5.05
N ALA A 86 -14.26 -2.34 -5.14
CA ALA A 86 -15.49 -3.03 -5.53
C ALA A 86 -16.62 -2.76 -4.53
N VAL A 87 -16.32 -2.81 -3.23
CA VAL A 87 -17.31 -2.53 -2.18
C VAL A 87 -17.72 -1.06 -2.20
N ALA A 88 -16.79 -0.12 -2.33
CA ALA A 88 -17.10 1.31 -2.44
C ALA A 88 -18.04 1.61 -3.63
N LEU A 89 -17.81 0.97 -4.78
CA LEU A 89 -18.69 1.09 -5.96
C LEU A 89 -20.09 0.53 -5.70
N THR A 90 -20.21 -0.59 -4.99
CA THR A 90 -21.53 -1.16 -4.65
C THR A 90 -22.30 -0.34 -3.62
N LEU A 91 -21.60 0.48 -2.84
CA LEU A 91 -22.18 1.34 -1.80
C LEU A 91 -22.34 2.80 -2.24
N ASP A 92 -22.08 3.12 -3.51
CA ASP A 92 -22.09 4.47 -4.08
C ASP A 92 -21.21 5.48 -3.30
N GLN A 93 -20.09 4.98 -2.76
CA GLN A 93 -19.13 5.77 -1.97
C GLN A 93 -17.93 6.24 -2.82
N ALA A 94 -17.29 7.32 -2.37
CA ALA A 94 -16.13 7.90 -3.05
C ALA A 94 -14.93 6.93 -3.05
N VAL A 95 -14.44 6.59 -4.24
CA VAL A 95 -13.39 5.58 -4.45
C VAL A 95 -11.97 6.17 -4.50
N VAL A 96 -11.83 7.49 -4.33
CA VAL A 96 -10.59 8.23 -4.60
C VAL A 96 -9.43 7.76 -3.72
N ALA A 97 -9.67 7.56 -2.43
CA ALA A 97 -8.65 7.10 -1.48
C ALA A 97 -8.14 5.68 -1.81
N ALA A 98 -9.06 4.76 -2.11
CA ALA A 98 -8.72 3.38 -2.48
C ALA A 98 -7.95 3.31 -3.80
N LEU A 99 -8.32 4.12 -4.80
CA LEU A 99 -7.60 4.25 -6.07
C LEU A 99 -6.19 4.83 -5.89
N ALA A 100 -6.04 5.89 -5.09
CA ALA A 100 -4.74 6.48 -4.79
C ALA A 100 -3.82 5.47 -4.09
N ASN A 101 -4.35 4.72 -3.12
CA ASN A 101 -3.60 3.69 -2.42
C ASN A 101 -3.22 2.50 -3.33
N ALA A 102 -4.09 2.12 -4.26
CA ALA A 102 -3.77 1.11 -5.28
C ALA A 102 -2.61 1.57 -6.19
N LEU A 103 -2.60 2.83 -6.63
CA LEU A 103 -1.51 3.41 -7.43
C LEU A 103 -0.19 3.44 -6.66
N ILE A 104 -0.22 3.77 -5.37
CA ILE A 104 0.97 3.71 -4.50
C ILE A 104 1.48 2.26 -4.42
N CYS A 105 0.61 1.28 -4.22
CA CYS A 105 0.99 -0.14 -4.20
C CYS A 105 1.64 -0.58 -5.52
N LEU A 106 1.13 -0.13 -6.67
CA LEU A 106 1.74 -0.40 -7.99
C LEU A 106 3.12 0.26 -8.12
N GLY A 107 3.30 1.50 -7.61
CA GLY A 107 4.58 2.18 -7.57
C GLY A 107 5.62 1.44 -6.72
N VAL A 108 5.22 0.95 -5.54
CA VAL A 108 6.04 0.07 -4.71
C VAL A 108 6.37 -1.22 -5.45
N ALA A 109 5.41 -1.83 -6.15
CA ALA A 109 5.61 -3.06 -6.92
C ALA A 109 6.68 -2.90 -8.01
N ALA A 110 6.52 -1.88 -8.84
CA ALA A 110 7.43 -1.59 -9.94
C ALA A 110 8.85 -1.30 -9.43
N THR A 111 8.98 -0.47 -8.39
CA THR A 111 10.28 -0.12 -7.81
C THR A 111 10.92 -1.30 -7.08
N ALA A 112 10.17 -2.09 -6.32
CA ALA A 112 10.67 -3.28 -5.65
C ALA A 112 11.16 -4.34 -6.66
N HIS A 113 10.45 -4.52 -7.78
CA HIS A 113 10.88 -5.43 -8.84
C HIS A 113 12.20 -4.98 -9.49
N LEU A 114 12.36 -3.67 -9.76
CA LEU A 114 13.60 -3.12 -10.30
C LEU A 114 14.76 -3.23 -9.31
N VAL A 115 14.54 -2.95 -8.02
CA VAL A 115 15.54 -3.13 -6.96
C VAL A 115 15.94 -4.61 -6.83
N ASN A 116 15.01 -5.54 -6.95
CA ASN A 116 15.32 -6.97 -6.91
C ASN A 116 16.17 -7.41 -8.12
N ARG A 117 15.89 -6.87 -9.32
CA ARG A 117 16.72 -7.09 -10.51
C ARG A 117 18.14 -6.53 -10.36
N GLU A 118 18.30 -5.32 -9.81
CA GLU A 118 19.62 -4.77 -9.49
C GLU A 118 20.39 -5.69 -8.54
N GLN A 119 19.74 -6.15 -7.46
CA GLN A 119 20.37 -7.02 -6.46
C GLN A 119 20.80 -8.37 -7.03
N MET A 120 20.01 -8.96 -7.94
CA MET A 120 20.36 -10.22 -8.60
C MET A 120 21.44 -10.06 -9.67
N GLY A 121 21.42 -8.96 -10.45
CA GLY A 121 22.41 -8.68 -11.49
C GLY A 121 23.82 -8.38 -10.94
N THR A 122 23.94 -7.90 -9.70
CA THR A 122 25.24 -7.72 -9.03
C THR A 122 25.86 -8.99 -8.44
N ARG A 123 25.19 -10.14 -8.56
CA ARG A 123 25.68 -11.44 -8.05
C ARG A 123 26.28 -12.37 -9.12
N SER A 124 26.36 -11.93 -10.37
CA SER A 124 27.07 -12.64 -11.46
C SER A 124 28.47 -12.08 -11.63
#